data_AF-A0A436FLB0-F1
#
_entry.id   AF-A0A436FLB0-F1
#
_cell.length_a   1.000
_cell.length_b   1.000
_cell.length_c   1.000
_cell.angle_alpha   90.00
_cell.angle_beta   90.00
_cell.angle_gamma   90.00
#
_symmetry.space_group_name_H-M   'P 1'
#
loop_
_entity.id
_entity.type
_entity.pdbx_description
1 polymer ?
#
loop_
_entity_poly.entity_id
_entity_poly.type
_entity_poly.pdbx_seq_one_letter_code
_entity_poly.pdbx_strand_id
1 'polypeptide(L)' 'MRVDLFDFDLPEERIALRPAEPRDSAKMLVVKPGEGFDDRRVGDLPSLLRAGDVLVFNDTKVIPAQLKGIRRRGEVTA' A
#
# COMPACT_ATOMS: atom_id res chain seq x y z
N MET A 1 -3.11 -2.14 23.14
CA MET A 1 -2.53 -0.98 22.41
C MET A 1 -3.51 0.17 22.54
N ARG A 2 -3.05 1.38 22.90
CA ARG A 2 -3.90 2.58 22.93
C ARG A 2 -3.93 3.18 21.53
N VAL A 3 -5.05 3.00 20.83
CA VAL A 3 -5.19 3.33 19.40
C VAL A 3 -5.37 4.83 19.15
N ASP A 4 -5.89 5.54 20.14
CA ASP A 4 -6.08 6.99 20.19
C ASP A 4 -4.76 7.78 20.08
N LEU A 5 -3.64 7.18 20.49
CA LEU A 5 -2.31 7.80 20.35
C LEU A 5 -1.86 7.96 18.89
N PHE A 6 -2.56 7.34 17.94
CA PHE A 6 -2.25 7.35 16.52
C PHE A 6 -3.34 8.04 15.69
N ASP A 7 -4.31 8.68 16.34
CA ASP A 7 -5.42 9.36 15.67
C ASP A 7 -5.01 10.74 15.15
N PHE A 8 -5.52 11.11 13.98
CA PHE A 8 -5.28 12.41 13.37
C PHE A 8 -6.44 12.79 12.43
N ASP A 9 -6.66 14.10 12.26
CA ASP A 9 -7.67 14.60 11.34
C ASP A 9 -7.24 14.35 9.88
N LEU A 10 -7.99 13.51 9.18
CA LEU A 10 -7.79 13.18 7.77
C LEU A 10 -9.05 13.52 6.97
N PRO A 11 -9.08 14.70 6.32
CA PRO A 11 -10.17 15.06 5.43
C PRO A 11 -10.33 14.02 4.30
N GLU A 12 -11.57 13.62 4.03
CA GLU A 12 -11.89 12.55 3.05
C GLU A 12 -11.36 12.89 1.65
N GLU A 13 -11.36 14.17 1.26
CA GLU A 13 -10.86 14.63 -0.03
C GLU A 13 -9.35 14.43 -0.22
N ARG A 14 -8.60 14.17 0.86
CA ARG A 14 -7.17 13.85 0.80
C ARG A 14 -6.90 12.36 0.62
N ILE A 15 -7.94 11.52 0.62
CA ILE A 15 -7.83 10.09 0.34
C ILE A 15 -7.91 9.86 -1.17
N ALA A 16 -6.79 9.49 -1.77
CA ALA A 16 -6.72 9.25 -3.21
C ALA A 16 -7.58 8.04 -3.61
N LEU A 17 -8.58 8.27 -4.46
CA LEU A 17 -9.44 7.20 -5.03
C LEU A 17 -8.81 6.50 -6.23
N ARG A 18 -7.83 7.13 -6.86
CA ARG A 18 -7.08 6.62 -8.02
C ARG A 18 -5.60 6.96 -7.86
N PRO A 19 -4.68 6.14 -8.39
CA PRO A 19 -3.26 6.47 -8.39
C PRO A 19 -2.99 7.72 -9.24
N ALA A 20 -1.88 8.40 -8.97
CA ALA A 20 -1.34 9.41 -9.86
C ALA A 20 -0.86 8.77 -11.18
N GLU A 21 -0.98 9.51 -12.29
CA GLU A 21 -0.50 9.11 -13.61
C GLU A 21 0.41 10.21 -14.20
N PRO A 22 1.67 9.92 -14.53
CA PRO A 22 2.38 8.64 -14.35
C PRO A 22 2.61 8.29 -12.87
N ARG A 23 2.83 7.00 -12.56
CA ARG A 23 2.85 6.50 -11.17
C ARG A 23 3.92 7.13 -10.28
N ASP A 24 5.06 7.45 -10.87
CA ASP A 24 6.21 8.09 -10.23
C ASP A 24 6.02 9.60 -9.98
N SER A 25 4.97 10.21 -10.53
CA SER A 25 4.62 11.62 -10.28
C SER A 25 4.00 11.86 -8.90
N ALA A 26 3.64 10.81 -8.17
CA ALA A 26 3.07 10.89 -6.84
C ALA A 26 4.03 11.61 -5.86
N LYS A 27 3.46 12.36 -4.91
CA LYS A 27 4.22 13.03 -3.85
C LYS A 27 4.86 11.99 -2.91
N MET A 28 6.06 12.29 -2.43
CA MET A 28 6.84 11.50 -1.48
C MET A 28 7.38 12.46 -0.41
N LEU A 29 6.96 12.26 0.84
CA LEU A 29 7.47 13.05 1.96
C LEU A 29 8.74 12.39 2.51
N VAL A 30 9.86 13.09 2.48
CA VAL A 30 11.12 12.64 3.06
C VAL A 30 11.17 13.13 4.51
N VAL A 31 11.27 12.18 5.44
CA VAL A 31 11.34 12.45 6.88
C VAL A 31 12.65 11.89 7.41
N LYS A 32 13.47 12.75 8.03
CA LYS A 32 14.70 12.36 8.72
C LYS A 32 14.60 12.75 10.20
N PRO A 33 15.01 11.87 11.13
CA PRO A 33 14.92 12.17 12.56
C PRO A 33 15.68 13.44 12.93
N GLY A 34 15.00 14.39 13.58
CA GLY A 34 15.61 15.65 14.03
C GLY A 34 15.81 16.69 12.94
N GLU A 35 15.43 16.42 11.69
CA GLU A 35 15.44 17.37 10.59
C GLU A 35 14.00 17.78 10.20
N GLY A 36 13.88 18.82 9.38
CA GLY A 36 12.61 19.20 8.78
C GLY A 36 12.11 18.20 7.74
N PHE A 37 10.88 18.39 7.30
CA PHE A 37 10.29 17.61 6.20
C PHE A 37 10.71 18.15 4.84
N ASP A 38 10.84 17.26 3.87
CA ASP A 38 11.17 17.62 2.48
C ASP A 38 10.17 16.96 1.51
N ASP A 39 9.50 17.80 0.71
CA ASP A 39 8.49 17.37 -0.26
C ASP A 39 9.17 17.03 -1.60
N ARG A 40 9.06 15.77 -2.02
CA ARG A 40 9.59 15.27 -3.30
C ARG A 40 8.54 14.50 -4.09
N ARG A 41 8.94 13.96 -5.24
CA ARG A 41 8.17 12.97 -6.00
C ARG A 41 8.81 11.59 -5.90
N VAL A 42 8.03 10.55 -6.12
CA VAL A 42 8.55 9.16 -6.13
C VAL A 42 9.63 8.99 -7.20
N GLY A 43 9.52 9.68 -8.34
CA GLY A 43 10.56 9.70 -9.37
C GLY A 43 11.92 10.25 -8.91
N ASP A 44 11.96 11.03 -7.83
CA ASP A 44 13.21 11.58 -7.26
C ASP A 44 13.93 10.56 -6.35
N LEU A 45 13.27 9.44 -5.99
CA LEU A 45 13.82 8.43 -5.08
C LEU A 45 15.24 7.98 -5.43
N PRO A 46 15.61 7.72 -6.70
CA PRO A 46 16.97 7.30 -7.04
C PRO A 46 18.06 8.30 -6.59
N SER A 47 17.74 9.60 -6.53
CA SER A 47 18.69 10.63 -6.07
C SER A 47 18.96 10.61 -4.56
N LEU A 48 18.10 9.92 -3.79
CA LEU A 48 18.22 9.80 -2.34
C LEU A 48 18.99 8.54 -1.92
N LEU A 49 19.19 7.61 -2.85
CA LEU A 49 19.89 6.34 -2.61
C LEU A 49 21.38 6.50 -2.82
N ARG A 50 22.15 5.65 -2.14
CA ARG A 50 23.60 5.54 -2.27
C ARG A 50 23.95 4.20 -2.88
N ALA A 51 25.13 4.14 -3.50
CA ALA A 51 25.69 2.88 -3.97
C ALA A 51 25.82 1.91 -2.79
N GLY A 52 25.27 0.70 -2.94
CA GLY A 52 25.24 -0.32 -1.89
C GLY A 52 23.92 -0.42 -1.11
N ASP A 53 22.99 0.53 -1.29
CA ASP A 53 21.66 0.42 -0.69
C ASP A 53 20.87 -0.73 -1.33
N VAL A 54 20.06 -1.40 -0.51
CA VAL A 54 19.19 -2.51 -0.94
C VAL A 54 17.73 -2.09 -0.83
N LEU A 55 17.02 -2.13 -1.95
CA LEU A 55 15.58 -1.95 -1.98
C LEU A 55 14.90 -3.32 -1.86
N VAL A 56 14.16 -3.52 -0.76
CA VAL A 56 13.39 -4.75 -0.54
C VAL A 56 11.94 -4.49 -0.92
N PHE A 57 11.47 -5.19 -1.95
CA PHE A 57 10.09 -5.11 -2.43
C PHE A 57 9.30 -6.33 -1.95
N ASN A 58 8.03 -6.11 -1.63
CA ASN A 58 7.11 -7.22 -1.41
C ASN A 58 6.54 -7.67 -2.76
N ASP A 59 6.83 -8.91 -3.14
CA ASP A 59 6.17 -9.61 -4.24
C ASP A 59 5.15 -10.60 -3.66
N THR A 60 3.87 -10.21 -3.66
CA THR A 60 2.79 -11.03 -3.10
C THR A 60 2.38 -12.13 -4.07
N LYS A 61 2.45 -13.39 -3.64
CA LYS A 61 2.00 -14.56 -4.42
C LYS A 61 0.78 -15.21 -3.78
N VAL A 62 -0.25 -15.47 -4.58
CA VAL A 62 -1.42 -16.23 -4.15
C VAL A 62 -1.05 -17.71 -4.16
N ILE A 63 -1.37 -18.42 -3.07
CA ILE A 63 -1.28 -19.88 -3.03
C ILE A 63 -2.54 -20.43 -3.73
N PRO A 64 -2.41 -21.15 -4.87
CA PRO A 64 -3.56 -21.73 -5.52
C PRO A 64 -4.12 -22.86 -4.63
N ALA A 65 -5.36 -22.70 -4.18
CA ALA A 65 -6.10 -23.72 -3.47
C ALA A 65 -7.41 -23.99 -4.21
N GLN A 66 -7.67 -25.26 -4.54
CA GLN A 66 -8.91 -25.70 -5.16
C GLN A 66 -9.56 -26.74 -4.26
N LEU A 67 -10.83 -26.51 -3.91
CA LEU A 67 -11.65 -27.48 -3.19
C LEU A 67 -12.77 -27.97 -4.10
N LYS A 68 -12.98 -29.29 -4.13
CA LYS A 68 -14.14 -29.89 -4.80
C LYS A 68 -15.27 -30.00 -3.78
N GLY A 69 -16.42 -29.39 -4.08
CA GLY A 69 -17.62 -29.45 -3.25
C GLY A 69 -18.81 -29.99 -4.04
N ILE A 70 -19.61 -30.84 -3.39
CA ILE A 70 -20.90 -31.28 -3.93
C ILE A 70 -21.98 -30.50 -3.20
N ARG A 71 -22.77 -29.70 -3.91
CA ARG A 71 -23.94 -29.04 -3.35
C ARG A 71 -25.06 -30.09 -3.20
N ARG A 72 -25.25 -30.61 -1.98
CA ARG A 72 -26.43 -31.42 -1.65
C ARG A 72 -27.63 -30.50 -1.53
N ARG A 73 -28.55 -30.56 -2.48
CA ARG A 73 -29.88 -29.96 -2.35
C ARG A 73 -30.79 -31.05 -1.78
N GLY A 74 -31.25 -30.88 -0.54
CA GLY A 74 -32.23 -31.80 0.04
C GLY A 74 -33.54 -31.76 -0.76
N GLU A 75 -34.11 -32.95 -0.97
CA GLU A 75 -35.45 -33.27 -1.52
C GLU A 75 -36.05 -32.24 -2.48
N VAL A 76 -35.61 -32.28 -3.74
CA VAL A 76 -36.49 -31.88 -4.84
C VAL A 76 -37.03 -33.17 -5.43
N THR A 77 -38.19 -33.60 -4.95
CA THR A 77 -39.05 -34.56 -5.63
C THR A 77 -39.51 -33.93 -6.94
N ALA A 78 -39.15 -34.56 -8.06
CA ALA A 78 -39.79 -34.32 -9.35
C ALA A 78 -41.17 -34.96 -9.38
#